data_AF-A0A2V9UWX5-F1
#
_entry.id   AF-A0A2V9UWX5-F1
#
_cell.length_a   1.000
_cell.length_b   1.000
_cell.length_c   1.000
_cell.angle_alpha   90.00
_cell.angle_beta   90.00
_cell.angle_gamma   90.00
#
_symmetry.space_group_name_H-M   'P 1'
#
loop_
_entity.id
_entity.type
_entity.pdbx_description
1 polymer ?
#
loop_
_entity_poly.entity_id
_entity_poly.type
_entity_poly.pdbx_seq_one_letter_code
_entity_poly.pdbx_strand_id
1 'polypeptide(L)'
;MKLGGRAQDKPAEKVSATAPSSGPRAEFLNELKGEEGKFLRLAEATPGEKYTWRPAPDVRSIAEVYLHVAAANYNLPHLSGTPPPQGFQAKGFDKTTTDKAKVIQTPQDSFDFMRKAVLNMPDADLEKQLDWFGGKNTERGVLLFIMRHMGEHLGQS
;
A
#
# COMPACT_ATOMS: atom_id res chain seq x y z
N MET A 1 -3.44 -3.51 -53.43
CA MET A 1 -4.52 -2.96 -52.57
C MET A 1 -5.22 -4.14 -51.94
N LYS A 2 -5.22 -4.36 -50.62
CA LYS A 2 -5.86 -3.53 -49.60
C LYS A 2 -5.20 -3.82 -48.24
N LEU A 3 -4.74 -2.76 -47.58
CA LEU A 3 -4.22 -2.79 -46.20
C LEU A 3 -5.41 -2.93 -45.24
N GLY A 4 -5.40 -3.94 -44.38
CA GLY A 4 -6.34 -4.08 -43.27
C GLY A 4 -5.90 -3.21 -42.10
N GLY A 5 -6.75 -2.27 -41.70
CA GLY A 5 -6.45 -1.26 -40.68
C GLY A 5 -6.26 -1.85 -39.29
N ARG A 6 -5.21 -1.37 -38.60
CA ARG A 6 -5.08 -1.46 -37.15
C ARG A 6 -6.25 -0.72 -36.51
N ALA A 7 -6.95 -1.40 -35.59
CA ALA A 7 -7.78 -0.74 -34.60
C ALA A 7 -6.90 0.28 -33.86
N GLN A 8 -7.36 1.53 -33.83
CA GLN A 8 -6.71 2.59 -33.06
C GLN A 8 -6.94 2.29 -31.59
N ASP A 9 -5.86 2.03 -30.84
CA ASP A 9 -5.88 2.07 -29.38
C ASP A 9 -6.30 3.47 -28.95
N LYS A 10 -7.45 3.54 -28.28
CA LYS A 10 -7.93 4.76 -27.62
C LYS A 10 -6.96 5.05 -26.47
N PRO A 11 -6.38 6.26 -26.36
CA PRO A 11 -5.57 6.60 -25.20
C PRO A 11 -6.47 6.55 -23.95
N ALA A 12 -6.02 5.84 -22.92
CA ALA A 12 -6.67 5.87 -21.60
C ALA A 12 -6.75 7.32 -21.14
N GLU A 13 -7.97 7.79 -20.95
CA GLU A 13 -8.27 9.14 -20.47
C GLU A 13 -7.60 9.29 -19.11
N LYS A 14 -6.67 10.24 -18.97
CA LYS A 14 -6.10 10.60 -17.68
C LYS A 14 -7.22 11.22 -16.83
N VAL A 15 -7.89 10.39 -16.03
CA VAL A 15 -8.87 10.86 -15.06
C VAL A 15 -8.10 11.66 -14.01
N SER A 16 -8.27 12.98 -14.04
CA SER A 16 -7.91 13.85 -12.93
C SER A 16 -8.87 13.55 -11.77
N ALA A 17 -8.49 12.65 -10.87
CA ALA A 17 -9.37 12.19 -9.80
C ALA A 17 -9.45 13.21 -8.66
N THR A 18 -10.52 14.01 -8.64
CA THR A 18 -11.00 14.64 -7.41
C THR A 18 -11.25 13.56 -6.35
N ALA A 19 -10.82 13.80 -5.11
CA ALA A 19 -11.00 12.83 -4.02
C ALA A 19 -12.50 12.49 -3.83
N PRO A 20 -12.87 11.21 -3.69
CA PRO A 20 -14.25 10.81 -3.48
C PRO A 20 -14.74 11.30 -2.12
N SER A 21 -15.99 11.78 -2.05
CA SER A 21 -16.61 12.27 -0.81
C SER A 21 -17.44 11.22 -0.06
N SER A 22 -17.69 10.05 -0.67
CA SER A 22 -18.48 8.95 -0.08
C SER A 22 -18.11 7.61 -0.72
N GLY A 23 -18.53 6.51 -0.08
CA GLY A 23 -18.36 5.15 -0.59
C GLY A 23 -16.99 4.54 -0.25
N PRO A 24 -16.70 3.31 -0.73
CA PRO A 24 -15.60 2.51 -0.22
C PRO A 24 -14.22 3.16 -0.35
N ARG A 25 -13.95 3.88 -1.45
CA ARG A 25 -12.68 4.61 -1.61
C ARG A 25 -12.55 5.77 -0.62
N ALA A 26 -13.63 6.53 -0.41
CA ALA A 26 -13.62 7.66 0.53
C ALA A 26 -13.42 7.17 1.98
N GLU A 27 -14.12 6.10 2.36
CA GLU A 27 -13.98 5.45 3.66
C GLU A 27 -12.56 4.91 3.87
N PHE A 28 -12.02 4.18 2.88
CA PHE A 28 -10.64 3.69 2.94
C PHE A 28 -9.62 4.83 3.08
N LEU A 29 -9.76 5.92 2.31
CA LEU A 29 -8.86 7.07 2.37
C LEU A 29 -8.90 7.76 3.75
N ASN A 30 -10.07 7.82 4.38
CA ASN A 30 -10.21 8.34 5.73
C ASN A 30 -9.50 7.45 6.77
N GLU A 31 -9.73 6.15 6.72
CA GLU A 31 -9.05 5.19 7.60
C GLU A 31 -7.53 5.17 7.36
N LEU A 32 -7.09 5.23 6.11
CA LEU A 32 -5.67 5.26 5.72
C LEU A 32 -4.93 6.44 6.37
N LYS A 33 -5.56 7.63 6.38
CA LYS A 33 -5.03 8.81 7.06
C LYS A 33 -4.90 8.58 8.57
N GLY A 34 -5.87 7.90 9.17
CA GLY A 34 -5.85 7.51 10.57
C GLY A 34 -4.69 6.57 10.89
N GLU A 35 -4.54 5.50 10.10
CA GLU A 35 -3.46 4.52 10.23
C GLU A 35 -2.09 5.15 10.04
N GLU A 36 -1.88 5.92 8.97
CA GLU A 36 -0.64 6.66 8.72
C GLU A 36 -0.23 7.49 9.94
N GLY A 37 -1.15 8.27 10.49
CA GLY A 37 -0.89 9.10 11.67
C GLY A 37 -0.54 8.27 12.91
N LYS A 38 -1.11 7.06 13.09
CA LYS A 38 -0.75 6.19 14.21
C LYS A 38 0.65 5.60 14.01
N PHE A 39 0.96 5.08 12.83
CA PHE A 39 2.27 4.52 12.50
C PHE A 39 3.40 5.56 12.68
N LEU A 40 3.24 6.75 12.11
CA LEU A 40 4.28 7.79 12.19
C LEU A 40 4.52 8.25 13.63
N ARG A 41 3.45 8.46 14.42
CA ARG A 41 3.60 8.82 15.85
C ARG A 41 4.30 7.73 16.67
N LEU A 42 3.98 6.45 16.43
CA LEU A 42 4.66 5.34 17.13
C LEU A 42 6.14 5.26 16.71
N ALA A 43 6.44 5.41 15.42
CA ALA A 43 7.80 5.41 14.93
C ALA A 43 8.62 6.57 15.55
N GLU A 44 8.05 7.77 15.59
CA GLU A 44 8.66 8.94 16.22
C GLU A 44 8.90 8.74 17.73
N ALA A 45 7.91 8.22 18.45
CA ALA A 45 7.97 7.98 19.89
C ALA A 45 8.93 6.84 20.28
N THR A 46 9.19 5.89 19.38
CA THR A 46 10.07 4.75 19.65
C THR A 46 11.52 5.21 19.78
N PRO A 47 12.23 4.89 20.89
CA PRO A 47 13.67 5.19 21.02
C PRO A 47 14.49 4.53 19.92
N GLY A 48 15.50 5.21 19.38
CA GLY A 48 16.25 4.74 18.21
C GLY A 48 16.93 3.38 18.44
N GLU A 49 17.42 3.15 19.66
CA GLU A 49 18.04 1.90 20.08
C GLU A 49 17.08 0.69 20.10
N LYS A 50 15.76 0.93 20.04
CA LYS A 50 14.75 -0.14 20.03
C LYS A 50 14.42 -0.63 18.62
N TYR A 51 14.86 0.05 17.56
CA TYR A 51 14.52 -0.33 16.17
C TYR A 51 15.01 -1.74 15.78
N THR A 52 16.06 -2.23 16.44
CA THR A 52 16.59 -3.60 16.27
C THR A 52 15.99 -4.62 17.25
N TRP A 53 15.22 -4.18 18.24
CA TRP A 53 14.57 -5.07 19.21
C TRP A 53 13.49 -5.90 18.51
N ARG A 54 13.42 -7.18 18.89
CA ARG A 54 12.41 -8.15 18.45
C ARG A 54 12.02 -9.05 19.62
N PRO A 55 10.78 -9.56 19.67
CA PRO A 55 10.31 -10.38 20.79
C PRO A 55 10.87 -11.80 20.80
N ALA A 56 11.29 -12.34 19.64
CA ALA A 56 11.92 -13.65 19.50
C ALA A 56 12.83 -13.69 18.25
N PRO A 57 13.75 -14.66 18.11
CA PRO A 57 14.73 -14.71 17.02
C PRO A 57 14.12 -14.62 15.61
N ASP A 58 12.99 -15.30 15.38
CA ASP A 58 12.35 -15.41 14.06
C ASP A 58 11.19 -14.43 13.85
N VAL A 59 10.98 -13.51 14.79
CA VAL A 59 9.95 -12.47 14.69
C VAL A 59 10.59 -11.17 14.18
N ARG A 60 9.82 -10.39 13.40
CA ARG A 60 10.27 -9.09 12.91
C ARG A 60 10.70 -8.18 14.06
N SER A 61 11.78 -7.43 13.87
CA SER A 61 12.10 -6.29 14.73
C SER A 61 11.16 -5.13 14.47
N ILE A 62 11.17 -4.14 15.37
CA ILE A 62 10.36 -2.92 15.21
C ILE A 62 10.61 -2.26 13.85
N ALA A 63 11.88 -2.08 13.44
CA ALA A 63 12.21 -1.54 12.11
C ALA A 63 11.64 -2.39 10.97
N GLU A 64 11.77 -3.71 11.08
CA GLU A 64 11.28 -4.65 10.07
C GLU A 64 9.75 -4.59 9.95
N VAL A 65 9.00 -4.33 11.03
CA VAL A 65 7.53 -4.15 10.99
C VAL A 65 7.15 -2.91 10.18
N TYR A 66 7.73 -1.74 10.46
CA TYR A 66 7.45 -0.51 9.71
C TYR A 66 7.78 -0.66 8.22
N LEU A 67 8.94 -1.25 7.90
CA LEU A 67 9.34 -1.49 6.52
C LEU A 67 8.48 -2.56 5.85
N HIS A 68 7.98 -3.55 6.58
CA HIS A 68 7.04 -4.53 6.05
C HIS A 68 5.70 -3.90 5.63
N VAL A 69 5.16 -2.99 6.45
CA VAL A 69 3.96 -2.22 6.10
C VAL A 69 4.21 -1.36 4.87
N ALA A 70 5.36 -0.70 4.81
CA ALA A 70 5.74 0.07 3.63
C ALA A 70 5.85 -0.79 2.36
N ALA A 71 6.43 -1.99 2.46
CA ALA A 71 6.49 -2.93 1.36
C ALA A 71 5.09 -3.34 0.88
N ALA A 72 4.16 -3.58 1.79
CA ALA A 72 2.78 -3.91 1.45
C ALA A 72 2.07 -2.74 0.75
N ASN A 73 2.27 -1.51 1.25
CA ASN A 73 1.73 -0.30 0.64
C ASN A 73 2.25 -0.04 -0.78
N TYR A 74 3.51 -0.37 -1.06
CA TYR A 74 4.06 -0.28 -2.42
C TYR A 74 3.61 -1.42 -3.33
N ASN A 75 3.44 -2.63 -2.79
CA ASN A 75 3.21 -3.81 -3.60
C ASN A 75 1.73 -4.06 -3.89
N LEU A 76 0.87 -4.06 -2.87
CA LEU A 76 -0.52 -4.50 -3.00
C LEU A 76 -1.37 -3.69 -4.00
N PRO A 77 -1.14 -2.39 -4.27
CA PRO A 77 -1.86 -1.67 -5.31
C PRO A 77 -1.76 -2.26 -6.72
N HIS A 78 -0.78 -3.13 -7.00
CA HIS A 78 -0.67 -3.82 -8.29
C HIS A 78 -1.88 -4.71 -8.59
N LEU A 79 -2.57 -5.17 -7.55
CA LEU A 79 -3.77 -6.01 -7.67
C LEU A 79 -4.96 -5.23 -8.25
N SER A 80 -4.87 -3.90 -8.21
CA SER A 80 -5.84 -2.95 -8.77
C SER A 80 -5.21 -2.07 -9.85
N GLY A 81 -4.20 -2.62 -10.56
CA GLY A 81 -3.61 -1.99 -11.74
C GLY A 81 -2.59 -0.89 -11.50
N THR A 82 -2.24 -0.56 -10.25
CA THR A 82 -1.16 0.41 -9.96
C THR A 82 0.18 -0.30 -9.77
N PRO A 83 1.13 -0.24 -10.72
CA PRO A 83 2.40 -0.95 -10.59
C PRO A 83 3.23 -0.39 -9.44
N PRO A 84 4.05 -1.21 -8.75
CA PRO A 84 4.95 -0.74 -7.70
C PRO A 84 5.97 0.29 -8.22
N PRO A 85 6.63 1.07 -7.34
CA PRO A 85 7.67 2.01 -7.74
C PRO A 85 8.81 1.34 -8.54
N GLN A 86 9.41 2.08 -9.46
CA GLN A 86 10.52 1.54 -10.26
C GLN A 86 11.68 1.09 -9.36
N GLY A 87 12.17 -0.13 -9.58
CA GLY A 87 13.26 -0.71 -8.80
C GLY A 87 12.86 -1.24 -7.41
N PHE A 88 11.58 -1.13 -7.03
CA PHE A 88 11.07 -1.76 -5.81
C PHE A 88 11.16 -3.29 -5.89
N GLN A 89 11.61 -3.91 -4.80
CA GLN A 89 11.65 -5.35 -4.63
C GLN A 89 11.03 -5.69 -3.27
N ALA A 90 9.88 -6.35 -3.27
CA ALA A 90 9.18 -6.69 -2.02
C ALA A 90 10.00 -7.64 -1.14
N LYS A 91 10.70 -8.60 -1.75
CA LYS A 91 11.51 -9.58 -1.02
C LYS A 91 12.70 -8.90 -0.36
N GLY A 92 12.75 -8.97 0.96
CA GLY A 92 13.85 -8.40 1.76
C GLY A 92 13.75 -6.88 1.96
N PHE A 93 12.67 -6.23 1.49
CA PHE A 93 12.46 -4.81 1.71
C PHE A 93 12.45 -4.44 3.20
N ASP A 94 11.87 -5.33 4.02
CA ASP A 94 11.80 -5.18 5.47
C ASP A 94 13.16 -5.19 6.18
N LYS A 95 14.23 -5.57 5.48
CA LYS A 95 15.61 -5.65 6.02
C LYS A 95 16.54 -4.58 5.46
N THR A 96 16.01 -3.62 4.70
CA THR A 96 16.84 -2.64 3.97
C THR A 96 17.55 -1.65 4.88
N THR A 97 16.99 -1.36 6.06
CA THR A 97 17.60 -0.43 7.02
C THR A 97 17.03 -0.59 8.42
N THR A 98 17.80 -0.18 9.42
CA THR A 98 17.37 0.00 10.82
C THR A 98 17.58 1.44 11.29
N ASP A 99 17.96 2.34 10.38
CA ASP A 99 18.15 3.76 10.68
C ASP A 99 16.79 4.42 10.93
N LYS A 100 16.62 4.99 12.14
CA LYS A 100 15.33 5.56 12.57
C LYS A 100 14.77 6.57 11.58
N ALA A 101 15.60 7.48 11.05
CA ALA A 101 15.11 8.51 10.14
C ALA A 101 14.59 7.88 8.83
N LYS A 102 15.32 6.92 8.27
CA LYS A 102 14.86 6.19 7.07
C LYS A 102 13.61 5.34 7.34
N VAL A 103 13.52 4.71 8.51
CA VAL A 103 12.36 3.89 8.89
C VAL A 103 11.13 4.75 9.18
N ILE A 104 11.26 6.02 9.54
CA ILE A 104 10.11 6.95 9.62
C ILE A 104 9.70 7.43 8.22
N GLN A 105 10.66 7.80 7.38
CA GLN A 105 10.38 8.32 6.03
C GLN A 105 9.73 7.27 5.13
N THR A 106 10.19 6.01 5.21
CA THR A 106 9.76 4.97 4.27
C THR A 106 8.26 4.63 4.37
N PRO A 107 7.66 4.48 5.56
CA PRO A 107 6.22 4.39 5.73
C PRO A 107 5.50 5.62 5.18
N GLN A 108 5.94 6.83 5.50
CA GLN A 108 5.30 8.07 5.00
C GLN A 108 5.19 8.07 3.47
N ASP A 109 6.30 7.78 2.78
CA ASP A 109 6.34 7.70 1.32
C ASP A 109 5.40 6.60 0.78
N SER A 110 5.31 5.48 1.50
CA SER A 110 4.45 4.36 1.11
C SER A 110 2.96 4.65 1.31
N PHE A 111 2.59 5.37 2.37
CA PHE A 111 1.21 5.81 2.61
C PHE A 111 0.78 6.80 1.54
N ASP A 112 1.67 7.72 1.17
CA ASP A 112 1.47 8.64 0.04
C ASP A 112 1.25 7.90 -1.28
N PHE A 113 2.03 6.85 -1.54
CA PHE A 113 1.87 6.01 -2.72
C PHE A 113 0.52 5.29 -2.73
N MET A 114 0.15 4.62 -1.63
CA MET A 114 -1.14 3.95 -1.48
C MET A 114 -2.31 4.92 -1.65
N ARG A 115 -2.23 6.11 -1.05
CA ARG A 115 -3.26 7.15 -1.18
C ARG A 115 -3.46 7.56 -2.63
N LYS A 116 -2.36 7.80 -3.37
CA LYS A 116 -2.41 8.13 -4.81
C LYS A 116 -2.97 6.98 -5.64
N ALA A 117 -2.62 5.74 -5.34
CA ALA A 117 -3.18 4.58 -6.01
C ALA A 117 -4.70 4.50 -5.86
N VAL A 118 -5.21 4.68 -4.64
CA VAL A 118 -6.67 4.63 -4.36
C VAL A 118 -7.40 5.83 -4.96
N LEU A 119 -6.80 7.03 -4.96
CA LEU A 119 -7.39 8.17 -5.66
C LEU A 119 -7.59 7.89 -7.16
N ASN A 120 -6.65 7.17 -7.78
CA ASN A 120 -6.70 6.84 -9.21
C ASN A 120 -7.51 5.59 -9.55
N MET A 121 -7.95 4.80 -8.56
CA MET A 121 -8.79 3.62 -8.76
C MET A 121 -10.20 4.01 -9.20
N PRO A 122 -10.75 3.51 -10.33
CA PRO A 122 -12.14 3.81 -10.72
C PRO A 122 -13.17 3.17 -9.77
N ASP A 123 -14.25 3.87 -9.41
CA ASP A 123 -15.33 3.27 -8.59
C ASP A 123 -15.98 2.06 -9.29
N ALA A 124 -16.08 2.10 -10.62
CA ALA A 124 -16.61 1.00 -11.42
C ALA A 124 -15.79 -0.30 -11.32
N ASP A 125 -14.55 -0.21 -10.82
CA ASP A 125 -13.62 -1.33 -10.73
C ASP A 125 -13.68 -2.02 -9.37
N LEU A 126 -14.32 -1.42 -8.36
CA LEU A 126 -14.35 -1.93 -6.99
C LEU A 126 -14.93 -3.36 -6.86
N GLU A 127 -15.84 -3.74 -7.75
CA GLU A 127 -16.46 -5.07 -7.78
C GLU A 127 -15.83 -6.02 -8.81
N LYS A 128 -14.78 -5.59 -9.54
CA LYS A 128 -14.02 -6.48 -10.42
C LYS A 128 -13.40 -7.60 -9.57
N GLN A 129 -13.52 -8.82 -10.06
CA GLN A 129 -13.01 -10.00 -9.37
C GLN A 129 -11.58 -10.33 -9.80
N LEU A 130 -10.80 -10.83 -8.83
CA LEU A 130 -9.48 -11.38 -9.03
C LEU A 130 -9.30 -12.67 -8.22
N ASP A 131 -8.47 -13.57 -8.74
CA ASP A 131 -8.00 -14.74 -7.99
C ASP A 131 -6.83 -14.33 -7.11
N TRP A 132 -7.08 -14.25 -5.80
CA TRP A 132 -6.07 -13.83 -4.84
C TRP A 132 -6.35 -14.41 -3.46
N PHE A 133 -5.28 -14.78 -2.76
CA PHE A 133 -5.35 -15.30 -1.39
C PHE A 133 -6.19 -16.58 -1.24
N GLY A 134 -6.06 -17.51 -2.20
CA GLY A 134 -6.73 -18.81 -2.16
C GLY A 134 -8.21 -18.82 -2.57
N GLY A 135 -8.73 -17.71 -3.10
CA GLY A 135 -10.11 -17.62 -3.57
C GLY A 135 -10.39 -16.41 -4.46
N LYS A 136 -11.67 -16.20 -4.75
CA LYS A 136 -12.16 -15.02 -5.46
C LYS A 136 -12.28 -13.85 -4.49
N ASN A 137 -11.66 -12.74 -4.83
CA ASN A 137 -11.78 -11.46 -4.13
C ASN A 137 -12.24 -10.38 -5.11
N THR A 138 -12.66 -9.22 -4.58
CA THR A 138 -12.87 -8.00 -5.38
C THR A 138 -11.77 -6.98 -5.10
N GLU A 139 -11.60 -5.98 -5.96
CA GLU A 139 -10.67 -4.87 -5.68
C GLU A 139 -11.03 -4.14 -4.37
N ARG A 140 -12.32 -3.97 -4.06
CA ARG A 140 -12.74 -3.50 -2.72
C ARG A 140 -12.29 -4.45 -1.61
N GLY A 141 -12.38 -5.77 -1.83
CA GLY A 141 -11.89 -6.77 -0.88
C GLY A 141 -10.39 -6.64 -0.61
N VAL A 142 -9.60 -6.26 -1.62
CA VAL A 142 -8.17 -5.97 -1.47
C VAL A 142 -7.96 -4.75 -0.56
N LEU A 143 -8.74 -3.67 -0.72
CA LEU A 143 -8.69 -2.51 0.17
C LEU A 143 -9.01 -2.89 1.64
N LEU A 144 -10.04 -3.71 1.86
CA LEU A 144 -10.38 -4.21 3.20
C LEU A 144 -9.24 -5.05 3.80
N PHE A 145 -8.63 -5.92 3.01
CA PHE A 145 -7.46 -6.69 3.45
C PHE A 145 -6.31 -5.78 3.84
N ILE A 146 -5.98 -4.79 3.00
CA ILE A 146 -4.89 -3.84 3.23
C ILE A 146 -5.08 -3.12 4.57
N MET A 147 -6.30 -2.67 4.86
CA MET A 147 -6.61 -2.00 6.14
C MET A 147 -6.44 -2.93 7.34
N ARG A 148 -6.94 -4.16 7.25
CA ARG A 148 -6.77 -5.18 8.31
C ARG A 148 -5.29 -5.52 8.55
N HIS A 149 -4.53 -5.68 7.46
CA HIS A 149 -3.09 -5.96 7.50
C HIS A 149 -2.31 -4.85 8.20
N MET A 150 -2.60 -3.59 7.87
CA MET A 150 -2.02 -2.44 8.58
C MET A 150 -2.36 -2.46 10.07
N GLY A 151 -3.63 -2.67 10.44
CA GLY A 151 -4.05 -2.73 11.83
C GLY A 151 -3.36 -3.85 12.64
N GLU A 152 -3.14 -5.02 12.04
CA GLU A 152 -2.40 -6.13 12.66
C GLU A 152 -0.95 -5.73 12.97
N HIS A 153 -0.26 -5.08 12.03
CA HIS A 153 1.12 -4.65 12.20
C HIS A 153 1.27 -3.39 13.04
N LEU A 154 0.24 -2.56 13.13
CA LEU A 154 0.22 -1.44 14.06
C LEU A 154 0.34 -1.96 15.50
N GLY A 155 -0.33 -3.07 15.82
CA GLY A 155 -0.20 -3.72 17.14
C GLY A 155 1.16 -4.38 17.42
N GLN A 156 1.99 -4.56 16.39
CA GLN A 156 3.36 -5.09 16.50
C GLN A 156 4.43 -3.98 16.57
N SER A 157 4.03 -2.72 16.35
CA SER A 157 4.91 -1.56 16.16
C SER A 157 5.22 -0.80 17.46
#